data_AF-T2IA95-F1
#
_entry.id   AF-T2IA95-F1
#
_cell.length_a   1.000
_cell.length_b   1.000
_cell.length_c   1.000
_cell.angle_alpha   90.00
_cell.angle_beta   90.00
_cell.angle_gamma   90.00
#
_symmetry.space_group_name_H-M   'P 1'
#
loop_
_entity.id
_entity.type
_entity.pdbx_description
1 polymer ?
#
loop_
_entity_poly.entity_id
_entity_poly.type
_entity_poly.pdbx_seq_one_letter_code
_entity_poly.pdbx_strand_id
1 'polypeptide(L)'
;MLRVPVLSPKGKPLMPTKPSRARRWIKEGKAIKRFNNLGQFYVQLLVEPLNSKTQPISCGLDPGKHFSGVAIQSAKFTLFTAHLELPFKKVRERMDNRRMMRRGRRGRRINRKLPFHLRAHRQKRFNNRKQGKLPPSIRANRQLESRVVQELCKVFPVTDIYFEYVKADLDLTSGRKGAKSGKGFSAVMVGQKWMLKQLAKLGNVHTISGWQTSNLRKHLRLEKSKNKSEQTASSHAVDGIALACYQFLEYKSHHSLNNHGRSWQGNVTITPCQFMVIKRPPISRRQLHLMLPSKGGKRRKYGGTITRHGIRKGDFVKAKKAGKVFYGWCSGDTAKQVSVSDFNWKRLGQFTASKVVLLQRSTGLIGKQEADFVGATAC
;
A
#
# COMPACT_ATOMS: atom_id res chain seq x y z
N MET A 1 14.56 20.52 -0.22
CA MET A 1 14.81 20.33 1.23
C MET A 1 13.68 19.50 1.82
N LEU A 2 13.98 18.41 2.54
CA LEU A 2 12.98 17.54 3.16
C LEU A 2 12.11 18.31 4.18
N ARG A 3 10.89 17.82 4.41
CA ARG A 3 9.92 18.34 5.39
C ARG A 3 9.57 17.25 6.40
N VAL A 4 9.44 17.65 7.67
CA VAL A 4 9.09 16.75 8.78
C VAL A 4 7.62 17.00 9.17
N PRO A 5 6.74 15.99 9.15
CA PRO A 5 5.37 16.12 9.64
C PRO A 5 5.34 16.48 11.13
N VAL A 6 4.34 17.26 11.53
CA VAL A 6 4.18 17.77 12.89
C VAL A 6 2.78 17.47 13.38
N LEU A 7 2.66 16.94 14.59
CA LEU A 7 1.40 16.82 15.31
C LEU A 7 1.33 17.82 16.46
N SER A 8 0.13 18.34 16.72
CA SER A 8 -0.16 19.06 17.96
C SER A 8 -0.05 18.13 19.18
N PRO A 9 -0.04 18.68 20.42
CA PRO A 9 -0.12 17.85 21.63
C PRO A 9 -1.32 16.89 21.61
N LYS A 10 -2.47 17.37 21.11
CA LYS A 10 -3.72 16.61 20.92
C LYS A 10 -3.70 15.62 19.73
N GLY A 11 -2.57 15.50 19.02
CA GLY A 11 -2.42 14.56 17.89
C GLY A 11 -3.03 15.03 16.57
N LYS A 12 -3.42 16.31 16.46
CA LYS A 12 -3.94 16.88 15.20
C LYS A 12 -2.77 17.16 14.24
N PRO A 13 -2.83 16.74 12.96
CA PRO A 13 -1.84 17.11 11.97
C PRO A 13 -1.72 18.63 11.77
N LEU A 14 -0.50 19.14 11.81
CA LEU A 14 -0.12 20.52 11.54
C LEU A 14 0.74 20.60 10.28
N MET A 15 1.07 21.82 9.84
CA MET A 15 1.96 22.01 8.70
C MET A 15 3.34 21.39 8.95
N PRO A 16 3.88 20.61 7.98
CA PRO A 16 5.23 20.10 8.06
C PRO A 16 6.28 21.20 8.19
N THR A 17 7.37 20.91 8.92
CA THR A 17 8.42 21.88 9.26
C THR A 17 9.78 21.50 8.67
N LYS A 18 10.77 22.40 8.80
CA LYS A 18 12.16 22.12 8.45
C LYS A 18 12.77 21.09 9.43
N PRO A 19 13.59 20.14 8.95
CA PRO A 19 14.30 19.20 9.82
C PRO A 19 15.14 19.87 10.91
N SER A 20 15.79 21.01 10.61
CA SER A 20 16.55 21.79 11.59
C SER A 20 15.68 22.29 12.75
N ARG A 21 14.47 22.78 12.44
CA ARG A 21 13.50 23.23 13.44
C ARG A 21 12.97 22.07 14.27
N ALA A 22 12.66 20.94 13.64
CA ALA A 22 12.24 19.73 14.35
C ALA A 22 13.32 19.23 15.33
N ARG A 23 14.60 19.20 14.92
CA ARG A 23 15.73 18.84 15.80
C ARG A 23 15.86 19.80 16.98
N ARG A 24 15.74 21.11 16.74
CA ARG A 24 15.78 22.13 17.80
C ARG A 24 14.68 21.89 18.83
N TRP A 25 13.44 21.67 18.40
CA TRP A 25 12.33 21.38 19.32
C TRP A 25 12.55 20.13 20.16
N ILE A 26 13.14 19.07 19.59
CA ILE A 26 13.48 17.85 20.33
C ILE A 26 14.57 18.16 21.37
N LYS A 27 15.62 18.90 20.98
CA LYS A 27 16.72 19.27 21.89
C LYS A 27 16.23 20.13 23.05
N GLU A 28 15.30 21.04 22.79
CA GLU A 28 14.69 21.92 23.80
C GLU A 28 13.57 21.24 24.61
N GLY A 29 13.29 19.95 24.40
CA GLY A 29 12.22 19.24 25.12
C GLY A 29 10.79 19.69 24.76
N LYS A 30 10.61 20.45 23.66
CA LYS A 30 9.30 20.95 23.19
C LYS A 30 8.54 19.96 22.31
N ALA A 31 9.21 18.90 21.83
CA ALA A 31 8.60 17.89 20.98
C ALA A 31 9.23 16.51 21.19
N ILE A 32 8.44 15.46 20.95
CA ILE A 32 8.89 14.07 21.02
C ILE A 32 8.97 13.48 19.61
N LYS A 33 10.05 12.72 19.36
CA LYS A 33 10.21 11.92 18.15
C LYS A 33 9.24 10.74 18.12
N ARG A 34 8.57 10.53 16.99
CA ARG A 34 7.66 9.40 16.78
C ARG A 34 7.78 8.86 15.36
N PHE A 35 7.26 7.66 15.15
CA PHE A 35 7.14 7.01 13.85
C PHE A 35 5.73 6.47 13.67
N ASN A 36 5.16 6.60 12.47
CA ASN A 36 3.87 5.99 12.16
C ASN A 36 4.06 4.52 11.72
N ASN A 37 2.97 3.84 11.36
CA ASN A 37 3.04 2.43 10.96
C ASN A 37 3.73 2.19 9.61
N LEU A 38 4.00 3.25 8.83
CA LEU A 38 4.74 3.20 7.57
C LEU A 38 6.25 3.39 7.79
N GLY A 39 6.68 3.76 9.01
CA GLY A 39 8.06 4.18 9.27
C GLY A 39 8.32 5.65 8.94
N GLN A 40 7.28 6.46 8.68
CA GLN A 40 7.44 7.91 8.53
C GLN A 40 7.79 8.53 9.88
N PHE A 41 8.94 9.19 9.94
CA PHE A 41 9.33 10.01 11.08
C PHE A 41 8.45 11.26 11.16
N TYR A 42 7.98 11.59 12.37
CA TYR A 42 7.30 12.85 12.66
C TYR A 42 7.61 13.31 14.08
N VAL A 43 7.29 14.57 14.37
CA VAL A 43 7.39 15.12 15.72
C VAL A 43 6.01 15.44 16.27
N GLN A 44 5.79 15.11 17.55
CA GLN A 44 4.60 15.53 18.28
C GLN A 44 5.01 16.62 19.25
N LEU A 45 4.40 17.80 19.12
CA LEU A 45 4.64 18.91 20.04
C LEU A 45 4.11 18.57 21.44
N LEU A 46 4.81 19.04 22.47
CA LEU A 46 4.37 18.97 23.86
C LEU A 46 3.72 20.27 24.35
N VAL A 47 4.00 21.36 23.64
CA VAL A 47 3.45 22.69 23.90
C VAL A 47 2.52 23.05 22.76
N GLU A 48 1.40 23.71 23.07
CA GLU A 48 0.47 24.17 22.05
C GLU A 48 1.15 25.22 21.14
N PRO A 49 0.99 25.11 19.81
CA PRO A 49 1.57 26.08 18.90
C PRO A 49 0.79 27.39 18.96
N LEU A 50 1.48 28.51 18.75
CA LEU A 50 0.86 29.84 18.64
C LEU A 50 -0.18 29.94 17.51
N ASN A 51 -0.05 29.10 16.47
CA ASN A 51 -0.95 29.06 15.34
C ASN A 51 -1.01 27.64 14.75
N SER A 52 -2.21 27.22 14.35
CA SER A 52 -2.48 25.93 13.70
C SER A 52 -3.00 26.03 12.26
N LYS A 53 -2.84 27.19 11.60
CA LYS A 53 -3.25 27.40 10.19
C LYS A 53 -2.50 26.43 9.28
N THR A 54 -3.24 25.77 8.40
CA THR A 54 -2.71 24.84 7.40
C THR A 54 -2.94 25.36 6.00
N GLN A 55 -2.05 24.97 5.09
CA GLN A 55 -2.22 25.15 3.65
C GLN A 55 -2.74 23.84 3.04
N PRO A 56 -3.37 23.88 1.86
CA PRO A 56 -3.84 22.66 1.20
C PRO A 56 -2.69 21.68 0.95
N ILE A 57 -2.92 20.43 1.31
CA ILE A 57 -2.05 19.29 1.03
C ILE A 57 -2.92 18.21 0.41
N SER A 58 -2.49 17.69 -0.73
CA SER A 58 -3.21 16.67 -1.47
C SER A 58 -2.47 15.33 -1.44
N CYS A 59 -3.24 14.25 -1.55
CA CYS A 59 -2.74 12.89 -1.71
C CYS A 59 -3.07 12.37 -3.11
N GLY A 60 -2.07 11.99 -3.90
CA GLY A 60 -2.26 11.30 -5.17
C GLY A 60 -2.12 9.79 -4.99
N LEU A 61 -3.06 9.03 -5.54
CA LEU A 61 -3.08 7.56 -5.51
C LEU A 61 -3.26 7.01 -6.92
N ASP A 62 -2.20 6.38 -7.44
CA ASP A 62 -2.18 5.62 -8.69
C ASP A 62 -2.39 4.11 -8.41
N PRO A 63 -3.63 3.60 -8.44
CA PRO A 63 -3.96 2.20 -8.22
C PRO A 63 -3.59 1.26 -9.39
N GLY A 64 -2.62 0.37 -9.16
CA GLY A 64 -2.33 -0.72 -10.10
C GLY A 64 -2.82 -2.11 -9.67
N LYS A 65 -2.44 -3.12 -10.46
CA LYS A 65 -2.72 -4.54 -10.21
C LYS A 65 -1.69 -5.18 -9.27
N HIS A 66 -0.41 -4.92 -9.53
CA HIS A 66 0.73 -5.47 -8.78
C HIS A 66 1.40 -4.43 -7.91
N PHE A 67 1.39 -3.17 -8.35
CA PHE A 67 2.03 -2.06 -7.66
C PHE A 67 1.07 -0.87 -7.61
N SER A 68 1.28 0.07 -6.69
CA SER A 68 0.55 1.35 -6.67
C SER A 68 1.47 2.46 -6.24
N GLY A 69 1.28 3.64 -6.83
CA GLY A 69 1.97 4.87 -6.46
C GLY A 69 1.17 5.67 -5.46
N VAL A 70 1.83 6.22 -4.44
CA VAL A 70 1.23 7.18 -3.52
C VAL A 70 2.16 8.38 -3.38
N ALA A 71 1.61 9.59 -3.40
CA ALA A 71 2.38 10.80 -3.09
C ALA A 71 1.56 11.77 -2.24
N ILE A 72 2.25 12.55 -1.41
CA ILE A 72 1.71 13.69 -0.68
C ILE A 72 2.38 14.95 -1.19
N GLN A 73 1.58 15.92 -1.64
CA GLN A 73 2.05 17.15 -2.27
C GLN A 73 1.43 18.38 -1.61
N SER A 74 2.24 19.42 -1.44
CA SER A 74 1.80 20.78 -1.19
C SER A 74 2.17 21.67 -2.39
N ALA A 75 1.70 22.90 -2.45
CA ALA A 75 2.09 23.81 -3.53
C ALA A 75 3.62 23.96 -3.67
N LYS A 76 4.39 23.90 -2.57
CA LYS A 76 5.84 24.19 -2.58
C LYS A 76 6.75 22.97 -2.36
N PHE A 77 6.20 21.85 -1.92
CA PHE A 77 7.01 20.69 -1.51
C PHE A 77 6.28 19.38 -1.82
N THR A 78 7.03 18.43 -2.38
CA THR A 78 6.70 17.01 -2.32
C THR A 78 7.10 16.49 -0.96
N LEU A 79 6.13 15.96 -0.20
CA LEU A 79 6.29 15.66 1.22
C LEU A 79 6.60 14.19 1.47
N PHE A 80 6.03 13.30 0.66
CA PHE A 80 6.18 11.86 0.81
C PHE A 80 5.87 11.18 -0.52
N THR A 81 6.61 10.12 -0.84
CA THR A 81 6.27 9.21 -1.93
C THR A 81 6.40 7.76 -1.50
N ALA A 82 5.57 6.89 -2.09
CA ALA A 82 5.67 5.46 -1.87
C ALA A 82 5.33 4.63 -3.11
N HIS A 83 6.04 3.50 -3.22
CA HIS A 83 5.72 2.38 -4.09
C HIS A 83 5.16 1.24 -3.24
N LEU A 84 3.92 0.83 -3.52
CA LEU A 84 3.25 -0.24 -2.79
C LEU A 84 3.37 -1.57 -3.54
N GLU A 85 4.01 -2.59 -2.96
CA GLU A 85 3.92 -3.96 -3.51
C GLU A 85 2.59 -4.61 -3.07
N LEU A 86 1.68 -4.76 -4.02
CA LEU A 86 0.33 -5.25 -3.73
C LEU A 86 0.30 -6.77 -3.60
N PRO A 87 -0.51 -7.32 -2.67
CA PRO A 87 -0.55 -8.76 -2.40
C PRO A 87 -1.34 -9.57 -3.44
N PHE A 88 -1.70 -8.99 -4.60
CA PHE A 88 -2.62 -9.56 -5.58
C PHE A 88 -2.27 -11.01 -5.96
N LYS A 89 -1.03 -11.23 -6.46
CA LYS A 89 -0.57 -12.55 -6.94
C LYS A 89 -0.66 -13.60 -5.83
N LYS A 90 -0.11 -13.26 -4.66
CA LYS A 90 -0.10 -14.14 -3.48
C LYS A 90 -1.49 -14.47 -2.97
N VAL A 91 -2.42 -13.51 -2.96
CA VAL A 91 -3.80 -13.75 -2.53
C VAL A 91 -4.54 -14.61 -3.56
N ARG A 92 -4.33 -14.37 -4.86
CA ARG A 92 -4.90 -15.20 -5.92
C ARG A 92 -4.44 -16.65 -5.80
N GLU A 93 -3.13 -16.90 -5.72
CA GLU A 93 -2.57 -18.25 -5.56
C GLU A 93 -3.11 -18.95 -4.32
N ARG A 94 -3.20 -18.24 -3.17
CA ARG A 94 -3.80 -18.78 -1.95
C ARG A 94 -5.27 -19.14 -2.14
N MET A 95 -6.01 -18.39 -2.96
CA MET A 95 -7.42 -18.65 -3.22
C MET A 95 -7.63 -19.82 -4.16
N ASP A 96 -6.77 -19.95 -5.17
CA ASP A 96 -6.76 -21.09 -6.09
C ASP A 96 -6.38 -22.37 -5.37
N ASN A 97 -5.32 -22.34 -4.54
CA ASN A 97 -4.92 -23.45 -3.67
C ASN A 97 -6.05 -23.85 -2.72
N ARG A 98 -6.75 -22.88 -2.09
CA ARG A 98 -7.91 -23.18 -1.23
C ARG A 98 -9.04 -23.83 -2.02
N ARG A 99 -9.32 -23.36 -3.23
CA ARG A 99 -10.35 -23.92 -4.11
C ARG A 99 -10.03 -25.36 -4.48
N MET A 100 -8.78 -25.61 -4.92
CA MET A 100 -8.27 -26.93 -5.29
C MET A 100 -8.35 -27.90 -4.10
N MET A 101 -7.86 -27.53 -2.91
CA MET A 101 -7.94 -28.37 -1.71
C MET A 101 -9.38 -28.74 -1.33
N ARG A 102 -10.31 -27.76 -1.42
CA ARG A 102 -11.73 -28.00 -1.16
C ARG A 102 -12.38 -28.89 -2.21
N ARG A 103 -11.95 -28.82 -3.47
CA ARG A 103 -12.41 -29.70 -4.55
C ARG A 103 -11.91 -31.13 -4.31
N GLY A 104 -10.61 -31.31 -4.07
CA GLY A 104 -10.01 -32.63 -3.81
C GLY A 104 -10.62 -33.33 -2.60
N ARG A 105 -10.78 -32.62 -1.47
CA ARG A 105 -11.44 -33.19 -0.27
C ARG A 105 -12.87 -33.64 -0.55
N ARG A 106 -13.66 -32.85 -1.28
CA ARG A 106 -15.04 -33.23 -1.65
C ARG A 106 -15.04 -34.40 -2.62
N GLY A 107 -14.14 -34.40 -3.60
CA GLY A 107 -13.99 -35.45 -4.59
C GLY A 107 -13.73 -36.83 -3.99
N ARG A 108 -12.94 -36.90 -2.91
CA ARG A 108 -12.66 -38.15 -2.17
C ARG A 108 -13.87 -38.69 -1.39
N ARG A 109 -14.84 -37.85 -1.05
CA ARG A 109 -16.07 -38.27 -0.35
C ARG A 109 -17.18 -38.71 -1.30
N ILE A 110 -17.01 -38.46 -2.60
CA ILE A 110 -18.00 -38.83 -3.61
C ILE A 110 -17.72 -40.27 -4.03
N ASN A 111 -18.57 -41.19 -3.57
CA ASN A 111 -18.66 -42.51 -4.17
C ASN A 111 -19.30 -42.36 -5.57
N ARG A 112 -18.51 -42.55 -6.62
CA ARG A 112 -18.97 -42.38 -8.02
C ARG A 112 -19.76 -43.58 -8.53
N LYS A 113 -19.73 -44.72 -7.82
CA LYS A 113 -20.51 -45.91 -8.16
C LYS A 113 -22.01 -45.73 -7.86
N LEU A 114 -22.35 -44.86 -6.91
CA LEU A 114 -23.75 -44.55 -6.60
C LEU A 114 -24.40 -43.66 -7.69
N PRO A 115 -25.71 -43.84 -7.98
CA PRO A 115 -26.51 -42.90 -8.76
C PRO A 115 -26.34 -41.46 -8.27
N PHE A 116 -26.38 -40.48 -9.18
CA PHE A 116 -26.03 -39.08 -8.87
C PHE A 116 -26.81 -38.52 -7.67
N HIS A 117 -28.11 -38.84 -7.56
CA HIS A 117 -28.98 -38.38 -6.48
C HIS A 117 -28.59 -38.93 -5.10
N LEU A 118 -27.93 -40.09 -5.03
CA LEU A 118 -27.43 -40.72 -3.79
C LEU A 118 -25.98 -40.34 -3.45
N ARG A 119 -25.28 -39.61 -4.32
CA ARG A 119 -23.89 -39.22 -4.07
C ARG A 119 -23.83 -38.17 -2.97
N ALA A 120 -22.84 -38.27 -2.08
CA ALA A 120 -22.46 -37.25 -1.09
C ALA A 120 -21.82 -35.99 -1.72
N HIS A 121 -22.49 -35.41 -2.73
CA HIS A 121 -22.10 -34.20 -3.43
C HIS A 121 -22.97 -33.04 -2.94
N ARG A 122 -22.39 -31.83 -2.91
CA ARG A 122 -23.14 -30.63 -2.54
C ARG A 122 -23.93 -30.15 -3.76
N GLN A 123 -25.25 -30.21 -3.72
CA GLN A 123 -26.13 -29.64 -4.74
C GLN A 123 -25.81 -28.15 -4.99
N LYS A 124 -26.00 -27.69 -6.24
CA LYS A 124 -25.75 -26.30 -6.66
C LYS A 124 -26.78 -25.36 -6.01
N ARG A 125 -26.39 -24.67 -4.94
CA ARG A 125 -27.19 -23.59 -4.33
C ARG A 125 -26.96 -22.26 -5.06
N PHE A 126 -27.72 -21.99 -6.10
CA PHE A 126 -27.63 -20.73 -6.87
C PHE A 126 -28.19 -19.54 -6.09
N ASN A 127 -29.25 -19.75 -5.30
CA ASN A 127 -29.93 -18.71 -4.52
C ASN A 127 -29.02 -18.00 -3.49
N ASN A 128 -27.95 -18.65 -3.02
CA ASN A 128 -27.01 -18.07 -2.05
C ASN A 128 -25.93 -17.16 -2.69
N ARG A 129 -25.99 -16.91 -4.00
CA ARG A 129 -24.98 -16.15 -4.76
C ARG A 129 -25.46 -14.76 -5.21
N LYS A 130 -26.43 -14.16 -4.50
CA LYS A 130 -27.02 -12.86 -4.85
C LYS A 130 -26.24 -11.62 -4.36
N GLN A 131 -25.27 -11.79 -3.46
CA GLN A 131 -24.54 -10.65 -2.87
C GLN A 131 -23.42 -10.14 -3.78
N GLY A 132 -23.35 -8.83 -4.01
CA GLY A 132 -22.21 -8.16 -4.63
C GLY A 132 -20.96 -8.29 -3.76
N LYS A 133 -20.02 -9.16 -4.14
CA LYS A 133 -18.79 -9.42 -3.37
C LYS A 133 -17.56 -8.88 -4.10
N LEU A 134 -16.74 -8.14 -3.37
CA LEU A 134 -15.41 -7.76 -3.86
C LEU A 134 -14.49 -8.99 -3.83
N PRO A 135 -13.82 -9.35 -4.95
CA PRO A 135 -12.90 -10.47 -4.96
C PRO A 135 -11.77 -10.29 -3.93
N PRO A 136 -11.36 -11.36 -3.21
CA PRO A 136 -10.38 -11.24 -2.13
C PRO A 136 -9.05 -10.60 -2.53
N SER A 137 -8.55 -10.85 -3.75
CA SER A 137 -7.30 -10.26 -4.25
C SER A 137 -7.43 -8.75 -4.47
N ILE A 138 -8.55 -8.29 -5.03
CA ILE A 138 -8.82 -6.86 -5.26
C ILE A 138 -9.06 -6.16 -3.93
N ARG A 139 -9.83 -6.78 -3.04
CA ARG A 139 -10.05 -6.26 -1.67
C ARG A 139 -8.73 -6.09 -0.94
N ALA A 140 -7.80 -7.06 -1.03
CA ALA A 140 -6.51 -6.97 -0.36
C ALA A 140 -5.64 -5.82 -0.87
N ASN A 141 -5.66 -5.53 -2.18
CA ASN A 141 -4.98 -4.37 -2.76
C ASN A 141 -5.57 -3.06 -2.22
N ARG A 142 -6.88 -2.85 -2.40
CA ARG A 142 -7.56 -1.61 -1.98
C ARG A 142 -7.45 -1.37 -0.46
N GLN A 143 -7.44 -2.43 0.34
CA GLN A 143 -7.20 -2.33 1.78
C GLN A 143 -5.75 -1.95 2.13
N LEU A 144 -4.75 -2.34 1.34
CA LEU A 144 -3.37 -1.91 1.55
C LEU A 144 -3.23 -0.42 1.24
N GLU A 145 -3.73 0.02 0.09
CA GLU A 145 -3.71 1.43 -0.30
C GLU A 145 -4.48 2.31 0.69
N SER A 146 -5.71 1.91 1.04
CA SER A 146 -6.53 2.64 2.03
C SER A 146 -5.82 2.73 3.38
N ARG A 147 -5.13 1.66 3.81
CA ARG A 147 -4.34 1.69 5.04
C ARG A 147 -3.17 2.68 4.94
N VAL A 148 -2.47 2.74 3.81
CA VAL A 148 -1.36 3.68 3.62
C VAL A 148 -1.86 5.12 3.65
N VAL A 149 -2.93 5.44 2.90
CA VAL A 149 -3.52 6.79 2.88
C VAL A 149 -3.99 7.18 4.28
N GLN A 150 -4.66 6.30 5.02
CA GLN A 150 -5.06 6.54 6.41
C GLN A 150 -3.89 6.88 7.33
N GLU A 151 -2.75 6.19 7.19
CA GLU A 151 -1.57 6.45 8.01
C GLU A 151 -0.85 7.75 7.62
N LEU A 152 -1.00 8.21 6.37
CA LEU A 152 -0.50 9.50 5.92
C LEU A 152 -1.40 10.66 6.40
N CYS A 153 -2.72 10.52 6.29
CA CYS A 153 -3.68 11.51 6.81
C CYS A 153 -3.57 11.71 8.34
N LYS A 154 -3.04 10.74 9.07
CA LYS A 154 -2.76 10.87 10.51
C LYS A 154 -1.57 11.77 10.82
N VAL A 155 -0.68 12.05 9.87
CA VAL A 155 0.54 12.84 10.09
C VAL A 155 0.64 14.07 9.19
N PHE A 156 -0.10 14.10 8.09
CA PHE A 156 -0.22 15.24 7.19
C PHE A 156 -1.66 15.77 7.20
N PRO A 157 -1.88 17.10 7.21
CA PRO A 157 -3.21 17.71 7.10
C PRO A 157 -3.73 17.63 5.66
N VAL A 158 -4.00 16.42 5.17
CA VAL A 158 -4.50 16.17 3.81
C VAL A 158 -5.95 16.63 3.71
N THR A 159 -6.26 17.45 2.70
CA THR A 159 -7.62 17.94 2.41
C THR A 159 -8.25 17.18 1.24
N ASP A 160 -7.47 16.92 0.20
CA ASP A 160 -7.94 16.38 -1.08
C ASP A 160 -7.15 15.13 -1.47
N ILE A 161 -7.84 14.16 -2.08
CA ILE A 161 -7.31 12.88 -2.51
C ILE A 161 -7.66 12.67 -3.98
N TYR A 162 -6.64 12.62 -4.83
CA TYR A 162 -6.76 12.39 -6.26
C TYR A 162 -6.48 10.94 -6.58
N PHE A 163 -7.46 10.27 -7.18
CA PHE A 163 -7.44 8.84 -7.46
C PHE A 163 -7.50 8.58 -8.96
N GLU A 164 -6.55 7.80 -9.51
CA GLU A 164 -6.66 7.40 -10.91
C GLU A 164 -7.80 6.40 -11.11
N TYR A 165 -8.75 6.78 -11.96
CA TYR A 165 -9.93 6.00 -12.30
C TYR A 165 -9.75 5.27 -13.63
N VAL A 166 -10.05 3.97 -13.61
CA VAL A 166 -9.85 3.07 -14.74
C VAL A 166 -11.21 2.66 -15.26
N LYS A 167 -11.54 3.12 -16.48
CA LYS A 167 -12.69 2.62 -17.21
C LYS A 167 -12.22 1.41 -18.02
N ALA A 168 -12.56 0.22 -17.54
CA ALA A 168 -12.33 -0.98 -18.33
C ALA A 168 -13.34 -0.98 -19.48
N ASP A 169 -12.85 -1.15 -20.70
CA ASP A 169 -13.74 -1.40 -21.83
C ASP A 169 -14.37 -2.79 -21.67
N LEU A 170 -15.70 -2.82 -21.67
CA LEU A 170 -16.55 -3.98 -21.45
C LEU A 170 -17.47 -4.25 -22.64
N ASP A 171 -17.40 -3.40 -23.67
CA ASP A 171 -18.21 -3.50 -24.86
C ASP A 171 -17.68 -4.59 -25.81
N LEU A 172 -18.56 -5.16 -26.63
CA LEU A 172 -18.21 -6.18 -27.63
C LEU A 172 -17.22 -5.64 -28.66
N THR A 173 -17.31 -4.35 -28.97
CA THR A 173 -16.42 -3.60 -29.87
C THR A 173 -14.97 -3.50 -29.35
N SER A 174 -14.74 -3.79 -28.07
CA SER A 174 -13.40 -3.74 -27.44
C SER A 174 -12.43 -4.82 -27.92
N GLY A 175 -12.88 -5.79 -28.72
CA GLY A 175 -12.08 -6.94 -29.16
C GLY A 175 -11.69 -7.92 -28.03
N ARG A 176 -12.19 -7.69 -26.80
CA ARG A 176 -11.84 -8.52 -25.64
C ARG A 176 -12.61 -9.84 -25.64
N LYS A 177 -11.88 -10.97 -25.60
CA LYS A 177 -12.48 -12.31 -25.41
C LYS A 177 -13.41 -12.33 -24.19
N GLY A 178 -14.71 -12.48 -24.44
CA GLY A 178 -15.77 -12.54 -23.41
C GLY A 178 -16.35 -11.20 -22.98
N ALA A 179 -16.15 -10.12 -23.75
CA ALA A 179 -16.91 -8.88 -23.57
C ALA A 179 -18.42 -9.13 -23.72
N LYS A 180 -19.22 -8.33 -23.00
CA LYS A 180 -20.68 -8.43 -23.01
C LYS A 180 -21.24 -7.02 -22.94
N SER A 181 -21.64 -6.47 -24.08
CA SER A 181 -22.20 -5.13 -24.15
C SER A 181 -23.38 -4.99 -23.18
N GLY A 182 -23.39 -3.91 -22.40
CA GLY A 182 -24.40 -3.62 -21.37
C GLY A 182 -24.50 -4.58 -20.17
N LYS A 183 -23.88 -5.77 -20.21
CA LYS A 183 -23.99 -6.83 -19.18
C LYS A 183 -22.64 -7.22 -18.54
N GLY A 184 -21.54 -6.67 -19.04
CA GLY A 184 -20.19 -6.91 -18.54
C GLY A 184 -19.97 -6.24 -17.18
N PHE A 185 -19.10 -6.84 -16.37
CA PHE A 185 -18.59 -6.19 -15.16
C PHE A 185 -17.07 -6.33 -15.08
N SER A 186 -16.41 -5.27 -14.62
CA SER A 186 -14.99 -5.31 -14.31
C SER A 186 -14.79 -5.38 -12.81
N ALA A 187 -14.10 -6.42 -12.37
CA ALA A 187 -13.74 -6.57 -10.97
C ALA A 187 -12.85 -5.40 -10.48
N VAL A 188 -12.08 -4.77 -11.38
CA VAL A 188 -11.29 -3.57 -11.10
C VAL A 188 -12.20 -2.38 -10.79
N MET A 189 -13.20 -2.12 -11.63
CA MET A 189 -14.15 -1.01 -11.44
C MET A 189 -14.96 -1.18 -10.15
N VAL A 190 -15.40 -2.41 -9.83
CA VAL A 190 -16.07 -2.70 -8.54
C VAL A 190 -15.15 -2.37 -7.36
N GLY A 191 -13.86 -2.71 -7.47
CA GLY A 191 -12.85 -2.35 -6.47
C GLY A 191 -12.61 -0.84 -6.34
N GLN A 192 -12.63 -0.10 -7.45
CA GLN A 192 -12.47 1.36 -7.46
C GLN A 192 -13.66 2.03 -6.77
N LYS A 193 -14.90 1.64 -7.11
CA LYS A 193 -16.10 2.15 -6.42
C LYS A 193 -16.05 1.90 -4.91
N TRP A 194 -15.60 0.72 -4.49
CA TRP A 194 -15.43 0.43 -3.06
C TRP A 194 -14.37 1.31 -2.41
N MET A 195 -13.26 1.56 -3.11
CA MET A 195 -12.14 2.37 -2.63
C MET A 195 -12.51 3.84 -2.49
N LEU A 196 -13.17 4.42 -3.49
CA LEU A 196 -13.66 5.81 -3.44
C LEU A 196 -14.53 6.05 -2.20
N LYS A 197 -15.42 5.10 -1.86
CA LYS A 197 -16.22 5.15 -0.62
C LYS A 197 -15.39 5.09 0.66
N GLN A 198 -14.20 4.47 0.64
CA GLN A 198 -13.31 4.47 1.82
C GLN A 198 -12.50 5.77 1.89
N LEU A 199 -12.04 6.29 0.75
CA LEU A 199 -11.27 7.53 0.68
C LEU A 199 -12.12 8.75 1.05
N ALA A 200 -13.40 8.77 0.69
CA ALA A 200 -14.34 9.86 1.01
C ALA A 200 -14.55 10.05 2.52
N LYS A 201 -14.13 9.09 3.35
CA LYS A 201 -14.14 9.21 4.81
C LYS A 201 -12.92 9.95 5.36
N LEU A 202 -11.92 10.22 4.52
CA LEU A 202 -10.63 10.80 4.91
C LEU A 202 -10.46 12.23 4.41
N GLY A 203 -11.10 12.59 3.30
CA GLY A 203 -11.03 13.90 2.69
C GLY A 203 -11.86 13.94 1.39
N ASN A 204 -11.78 15.05 0.67
CA ASN A 204 -12.46 15.23 -0.61
C ASN A 204 -11.79 14.33 -1.65
N VAL A 205 -12.57 13.59 -2.44
CA VAL A 205 -12.02 12.63 -3.40
C VAL A 205 -12.34 13.05 -4.82
N HIS A 206 -11.28 13.16 -5.63
CA HIS A 206 -11.35 13.51 -7.04
C HIS A 206 -10.88 12.33 -7.87
N THR A 207 -11.53 12.09 -9.01
CA THR A 207 -11.14 11.03 -9.94
C THR A 207 -10.52 11.59 -11.19
N ILE A 208 -9.33 11.10 -11.54
CA ILE A 208 -8.58 11.52 -12.73
C ILE A 208 -8.42 10.32 -13.67
N SER A 209 -8.56 10.52 -14.99
CA SER A 209 -8.35 9.46 -15.98
C SER A 209 -6.87 9.29 -16.29
N GLY A 210 -6.42 8.07 -16.64
CA GLY A 210 -4.98 7.81 -16.85
C GLY A 210 -4.32 8.66 -17.95
N TRP A 211 -5.06 9.07 -19.00
CA TRP A 211 -4.53 10.00 -20.01
C TRP A 211 -4.29 11.40 -19.44
N GLN A 212 -5.14 11.85 -18.51
CA GLN A 212 -4.99 13.13 -17.81
C GLN A 212 -3.75 13.07 -16.89
N THR A 213 -3.55 11.97 -16.16
CA THR A 213 -2.33 11.74 -15.37
C THR A 213 -1.08 11.85 -16.24
N SER A 214 -1.10 11.18 -17.41
CA SER A 214 0.02 11.20 -18.36
C SER A 214 0.33 12.60 -18.89
N ASN A 215 -0.70 13.38 -19.22
CA ASN A 215 -0.53 14.76 -19.70
C ASN A 215 0.10 15.66 -18.64
N LEU A 216 -0.39 15.59 -17.39
CA LEU A 216 0.17 16.40 -16.31
C LEU A 216 1.61 15.98 -15.97
N ARG A 217 1.90 14.66 -15.98
CA ARG A 217 3.24 14.13 -15.78
C ARG A 217 4.25 14.68 -16.80
N LYS A 218 3.85 14.79 -18.07
CA LYS A 218 4.66 15.41 -19.13
C LYS A 218 4.90 16.90 -18.88
N HIS A 219 3.85 17.64 -18.50
CA HIS A 219 3.97 19.06 -18.17
C HIS A 219 4.94 19.30 -17.00
N LEU A 220 4.86 18.46 -15.98
CA LEU A 220 5.75 18.48 -14.80
C LEU A 220 7.17 17.92 -15.07
N ARG A 221 7.47 17.49 -16.30
CA ARG A 221 8.76 16.89 -16.71
C ARG A 221 9.18 15.71 -15.83
N LEU A 222 8.20 14.92 -15.38
CA LEU A 222 8.44 13.74 -14.54
C LEU A 222 8.72 12.51 -15.40
N GLU A 223 9.97 12.08 -15.42
CA GLU A 223 10.40 10.87 -16.13
C GLU A 223 9.82 9.61 -15.47
N LYS A 224 9.30 8.70 -16.30
CA LYS A 224 8.73 7.44 -15.84
C LYS A 224 9.51 6.27 -16.39
N SER A 225 9.90 5.36 -15.50
CA SER A 225 10.56 4.13 -15.89
C SER A 225 9.66 3.26 -16.78
N LYS A 226 10.24 2.67 -17.82
CA LYS A 226 9.57 1.66 -18.64
C LYS A 226 9.35 0.36 -17.85
N ASN A 227 10.17 0.09 -16.83
CA ASN A 227 10.07 -1.11 -16.00
C ASN A 227 9.12 -0.90 -14.82
N LYS A 228 7.88 -1.39 -14.95
CA LYS A 228 6.84 -1.31 -13.91
C LYS A 228 7.17 -2.08 -12.62
N SER A 229 8.12 -3.02 -12.65
CA SER A 229 8.50 -3.80 -11.45
C SER A 229 9.62 -3.16 -10.65
N GLU A 230 10.22 -2.09 -11.19
CA GLU A 230 11.30 -1.37 -10.55
C GLU A 230 10.80 -0.67 -9.29
N GLN A 231 11.50 -0.88 -8.18
CA GLN A 231 11.16 -0.30 -6.88
C GLN A 231 11.77 1.08 -6.71
N THR A 232 11.68 1.91 -7.73
CA THR A 232 12.17 3.28 -7.76
C THR A 232 11.00 4.25 -7.81
N ALA A 233 11.23 5.49 -7.40
CA ALA A 233 10.19 6.52 -7.40
C ALA A 233 9.65 6.81 -8.82
N SER A 234 10.51 6.69 -9.83
CA SER A 234 10.16 6.89 -11.24
C SER A 234 9.23 5.82 -11.82
N SER A 235 8.98 4.68 -11.15
CA SER A 235 8.09 3.65 -11.70
C SER A 235 6.61 3.98 -11.49
N HIS A 236 6.21 4.24 -10.25
CA HIS A 236 4.82 4.45 -9.84
C HIS A 236 4.60 5.70 -8.99
N ALA A 237 5.59 6.15 -8.21
CA ALA A 237 5.39 7.30 -7.35
C ALA A 237 5.22 8.61 -8.14
N VAL A 238 5.84 8.73 -9.32
CA VAL A 238 5.68 9.88 -10.22
C VAL A 238 4.24 10.10 -10.70
N ASP A 239 3.48 9.04 -10.95
CA ASP A 239 2.05 9.17 -11.27
C ASP A 239 1.27 9.65 -10.04
N GLY A 240 1.65 9.18 -8.84
CA GLY A 240 1.13 9.71 -7.58
C GLY A 240 1.41 11.21 -7.41
N ILE A 241 2.62 11.68 -7.74
CA ILE A 241 2.95 13.12 -7.69
C ILE A 241 2.07 13.89 -8.67
N ALA A 242 2.00 13.46 -9.92
CA ALA A 242 1.16 14.10 -10.94
C ALA A 242 -0.29 14.20 -10.49
N LEU A 243 -0.87 13.11 -9.96
CA LEU A 243 -2.23 13.12 -9.41
C LEU A 243 -2.41 14.14 -8.28
N ALA A 244 -1.47 14.19 -7.32
CA ALA A 244 -1.54 15.13 -6.22
C ALA A 244 -1.45 16.59 -6.69
N CYS A 245 -0.67 16.87 -7.74
CA CYS A 245 -0.49 18.22 -8.28
C CYS A 245 -1.76 18.82 -8.89
N TYR A 246 -2.80 18.04 -9.22
CA TYR A 246 -4.09 18.58 -9.69
C TYR A 246 -4.77 19.53 -8.71
N GLN A 247 -4.41 19.48 -7.41
CA GLN A 247 -4.87 20.47 -6.43
C GLN A 247 -4.37 21.89 -6.72
N PHE A 248 -3.21 22.01 -7.36
CA PHE A 248 -2.47 23.26 -7.52
C PHE A 248 -2.34 23.68 -8.98
N LEU A 249 -2.74 22.81 -9.91
CA LEU A 249 -2.66 23.03 -11.35
C LEU A 249 -4.01 22.73 -12.00
N GLU A 250 -4.43 23.64 -12.88
CA GLU A 250 -5.69 23.53 -13.61
C GLU A 250 -5.44 23.71 -15.10
N TYR A 251 -6.13 22.92 -15.94
CA TYR A 251 -5.99 22.99 -17.39
C TYR A 251 -7.09 23.86 -18.01
N LYS A 252 -6.83 25.17 -18.12
CA LYS A 252 -7.79 26.16 -18.60
C LYS A 252 -7.60 26.49 -20.07
N SER A 253 -8.71 26.85 -20.73
CA SER A 253 -8.63 27.56 -22.01
C SER A 253 -8.15 28.99 -21.77
N HIS A 254 -7.35 29.50 -22.69
CA HIS A 254 -7.07 30.91 -22.79
C HIS A 254 -7.45 31.37 -24.19
N HIS A 255 -8.06 32.55 -24.25
CA HIS A 255 -8.45 33.20 -25.49
C HIS A 255 -7.78 34.57 -25.50
N SER A 256 -6.88 34.79 -26.45
CA SER A 256 -6.42 36.12 -26.84
C SER A 256 -6.84 36.39 -28.29
N LEU A 257 -6.72 37.65 -28.73
CA LEU A 257 -7.16 38.13 -30.05
C LEU A 257 -6.68 37.24 -31.21
N ASN A 258 -5.48 36.65 -31.12
CA ASN A 258 -4.87 35.82 -32.17
C ASN A 258 -4.44 34.42 -31.71
N ASN A 259 -4.77 34.00 -30.48
CA ASN A 259 -4.38 32.69 -29.98
C ASN A 259 -5.48 32.07 -29.12
N HIS A 260 -5.93 30.89 -29.52
CA HIS A 260 -6.88 30.07 -28.78
C HIS A 260 -6.20 28.77 -28.44
N GLY A 261 -5.97 28.56 -27.14
CA GLY A 261 -5.24 27.40 -26.66
C GLY A 261 -5.72 26.94 -25.30
N ARG A 262 -5.12 25.85 -24.84
CA ARG A 262 -5.28 25.39 -23.45
C ARG A 262 -3.91 25.26 -22.83
N SER A 263 -3.77 25.74 -21.61
CA SER A 263 -2.51 25.71 -20.88
C SER A 263 -2.76 25.35 -19.41
N TRP A 264 -1.73 24.81 -18.78
CA TRP A 264 -1.72 24.61 -17.34
C TRP A 264 -1.54 25.96 -16.65
N GLN A 265 -2.42 26.27 -15.72
CA GLN A 265 -2.35 27.43 -14.85
C GLN A 265 -2.17 26.99 -13.41
N GLY A 266 -1.49 27.82 -12.62
CA GLY A 266 -1.12 27.53 -11.24
C GLY A 266 0.39 27.36 -11.07
N ASN A 267 0.83 27.06 -9.85
CA ASN A 267 2.24 26.89 -9.55
C ASN A 267 2.42 25.75 -8.55
N VAL A 268 3.31 24.81 -8.88
CA VAL A 268 3.69 23.73 -7.99
C VAL A 268 5.19 23.46 -8.09
N THR A 269 5.84 23.29 -6.94
CA THR A 269 7.26 22.91 -6.88
C THR A 269 7.40 21.46 -6.46
N ILE A 270 8.09 20.68 -7.30
CA ILE A 270 8.47 19.31 -7.00
C ILE A 270 9.83 19.34 -6.34
N THR A 271 9.95 18.76 -5.15
CA THR A 271 11.17 18.82 -4.36
C THR A 271 11.62 17.42 -3.96
N PRO A 272 12.92 17.21 -3.68
CA PRO A 272 13.35 15.94 -3.15
C PRO A 272 12.60 15.56 -1.86
N CYS A 273 12.18 14.31 -1.76
CA CYS A 273 11.34 13.82 -0.66
C CYS A 273 11.68 12.38 -0.29
N GLN A 274 11.23 11.96 0.90
CA GLN A 274 11.34 10.57 1.33
C GLN A 274 10.57 9.66 0.36
N PHE A 275 11.22 8.58 -0.07
CA PHE A 275 10.61 7.53 -0.89
C PHE A 275 10.62 6.18 -0.16
N MET A 276 9.45 5.55 -0.08
CA MET A 276 9.24 4.30 0.66
C MET A 276 8.72 3.18 -0.23
N VAL A 277 9.30 1.98 -0.10
CA VAL A 277 8.72 0.75 -0.64
C VAL A 277 7.96 0.04 0.47
N ILE A 278 6.66 -0.19 0.29
CA ILE A 278 5.78 -0.69 1.36
C ILE A 278 5.04 -1.94 0.91
N LYS A 279 4.99 -2.97 1.76
CA LYS A 279 4.23 -4.19 1.49
C LYS A 279 3.69 -4.85 2.74
N ARG A 280 2.81 -5.83 2.54
CA ARG A 280 2.39 -6.71 3.64
C ARG A 280 3.48 -7.76 3.89
N PRO A 281 3.84 -8.05 5.15
CA PRO A 281 4.79 -9.10 5.45
C PRO A 281 4.25 -10.43 4.90
N PRO A 282 5.08 -11.24 4.23
CA PRO A 282 4.67 -12.45 3.54
C PRO A 282 4.36 -13.63 4.47
N ILE A 283 3.64 -13.40 5.58
CA ILE A 283 3.36 -14.37 6.63
C ILE A 283 2.45 -15.51 6.13
N SER A 284 2.86 -16.75 6.37
CA SER A 284 2.03 -17.95 6.21
C SER A 284 1.16 -18.15 7.44
N ARG A 285 -0.16 -17.95 7.29
CA ARG A 285 -1.13 -18.27 8.35
C ARG A 285 -1.18 -19.78 8.57
N ARG A 286 -1.60 -20.19 9.77
CA ARG A 286 -1.72 -21.59 10.15
C ARG A 286 -2.55 -22.36 9.12
N GLN A 287 -1.98 -23.45 8.60
CA GLN A 287 -2.70 -24.43 7.81
C GLN A 287 -2.98 -25.62 8.70
N LEU A 288 -4.26 -26.02 8.81
CA LEU A 288 -4.67 -27.18 9.61
C LEU A 288 -4.11 -28.49 9.02
N HIS A 289 -4.01 -28.57 7.70
CA HIS A 289 -3.46 -29.73 6.99
C HIS A 289 -2.60 -29.23 5.83
N LEU A 290 -1.32 -29.64 5.81
CA LEU A 290 -0.48 -29.50 4.62
C LEU A 290 -1.01 -30.37 3.48
N MET A 291 -0.73 -29.95 2.24
CA MET A 291 -1.17 -30.66 1.03
C MET A 291 -0.59 -32.07 0.97
N LEU A 292 0.70 -32.19 1.24
CA LEU A 292 1.43 -33.46 1.25
C LEU A 292 1.62 -33.93 2.70
N PRO A 293 1.17 -35.15 3.05
CA PRO A 293 1.56 -35.77 4.32
C PRO A 293 3.04 -36.12 4.30
N SER A 294 3.67 -36.18 5.47
CA SER A 294 4.98 -36.83 5.63
C SER A 294 4.82 -38.36 5.56
N LYS A 295 5.95 -39.08 5.49
CA LYS A 295 6.00 -40.54 5.60
C LYS A 295 5.14 -40.99 6.81
N GLY A 296 4.29 -41.99 6.62
CA GLY A 296 3.32 -42.46 7.62
C GLY A 296 2.01 -41.65 7.71
N GLY A 297 1.67 -40.85 6.70
CA GLY A 297 0.36 -40.16 6.62
C GLY A 297 0.17 -38.97 7.57
N LYS A 298 1.13 -38.71 8.46
CA LYS A 298 1.10 -37.62 9.42
C LYS A 298 1.22 -36.27 8.70
N ARG A 299 0.46 -35.26 9.14
CA ARG A 299 0.56 -33.89 8.60
C ARG A 299 1.09 -32.97 9.69
N ARG A 300 2.30 -32.43 9.51
CA ARG A 300 2.88 -31.49 10.49
C ARG A 300 2.08 -30.19 10.58
N LYS A 301 2.09 -29.57 11.76
CA LYS A 301 1.58 -28.21 11.98
C LYS A 301 2.45 -27.22 11.18
N TYR A 302 1.84 -26.36 10.36
CA TYR A 302 2.56 -25.35 9.58
C TYR A 302 1.90 -23.98 9.65
N GLY A 303 2.73 -22.94 9.68
CA GLY A 303 2.28 -21.55 9.77
C GLY A 303 1.91 -21.13 11.19
N GLY A 304 1.45 -19.89 11.32
CA GLY A 304 1.24 -19.24 12.62
C GLY A 304 1.87 -17.86 12.61
N THR A 305 1.28 -16.93 13.35
CA THR A 305 1.69 -15.51 13.41
C THR A 305 2.54 -15.19 14.62
N ILE A 306 2.54 -16.03 15.65
CA ILE A 306 3.31 -15.85 16.89
C ILE A 306 4.32 -16.99 16.96
N THR A 307 5.58 -16.67 17.28
CA THR A 307 6.63 -17.64 17.55
C THR A 307 6.48 -18.21 18.96
N ARG A 308 7.19 -19.31 19.27
CA ARG A 308 7.24 -19.87 20.63
C ARG A 308 7.87 -18.93 21.67
N HIS A 309 8.52 -17.85 21.21
CA HIS A 309 9.33 -16.95 22.01
C HIS A 309 8.66 -15.58 22.25
N GLY A 310 7.34 -15.48 22.08
CA GLY A 310 6.59 -14.22 22.29
C GLY A 310 6.81 -13.14 21.22
N ILE A 311 7.64 -13.40 20.20
CA ILE A 311 7.86 -12.52 19.05
C ILE A 311 6.89 -12.91 17.94
N ARG A 312 6.24 -11.93 17.29
CA ARG A 312 5.31 -12.19 16.20
C ARG A 312 6.03 -12.09 14.86
N LYS A 313 5.61 -12.89 13.89
CA LYS A 313 6.10 -12.75 12.52
C LYS A 313 5.73 -11.36 11.99
N GLY A 314 6.70 -10.66 11.43
CA GLY A 314 6.59 -9.27 11.03
C GLY A 314 6.83 -8.26 12.15
N ASP A 315 7.17 -8.68 13.38
CA ASP A 315 7.77 -7.78 14.37
C ASP A 315 9.16 -7.36 13.88
N PHE A 316 9.50 -6.07 14.02
CA PHE A 316 10.84 -5.56 13.74
C PHE A 316 11.72 -5.74 14.99
N VAL A 317 12.88 -6.37 14.80
CA VAL A 317 13.74 -6.82 15.90
C VAL A 317 15.20 -6.46 15.66
N LYS A 318 15.93 -6.28 16.75
CA LYS A 318 17.39 -6.23 16.82
C LYS A 318 17.88 -7.60 17.25
N ALA A 319 18.83 -8.19 16.54
CA ALA A 319 19.41 -9.47 16.90
C ALA A 319 20.95 -9.41 16.90
N LYS A 320 21.59 -10.16 17.80
CA LYS A 320 23.06 -10.22 17.89
C LYS A 320 23.59 -11.64 17.64
N LYS A 321 24.62 -11.78 16.81
CA LYS A 321 25.34 -13.05 16.59
C LYS A 321 26.79 -12.77 16.21
N ALA A 322 27.73 -13.44 16.88
CA ALA A 322 29.18 -13.33 16.63
C ALA A 322 29.67 -11.86 16.55
N GLY A 323 29.36 -11.05 17.57
CA GLY A 323 29.71 -9.62 17.62
C GLY A 323 28.91 -8.70 16.69
N LYS A 324 28.23 -9.25 15.67
CA LYS A 324 27.47 -8.46 14.69
C LYS A 324 26.03 -8.24 15.13
N VAL A 325 25.52 -7.04 14.83
CA VAL A 325 24.14 -6.63 15.09
C VAL A 325 23.35 -6.64 13.78
N PHE A 326 22.17 -7.22 13.81
CA PHE A 326 21.25 -7.32 12.68
C PHE A 326 19.92 -6.65 13.02
N TYR A 327 19.35 -5.97 12.04
CA TYR A 327 18.01 -5.40 12.13
C TYR A 327 17.15 -6.00 11.02
N GLY A 328 15.95 -6.44 11.36
CA GLY A 328 15.06 -7.05 10.39
C GLY A 328 13.75 -7.50 10.99
N TRP A 329 12.97 -8.23 10.22
CA TRP A 329 11.66 -8.72 10.64
C TRP A 329 11.72 -10.19 11.04
N CYS A 330 11.04 -10.52 12.14
CA CYS A 330 10.85 -11.90 12.53
C CYS A 330 10.09 -12.66 11.42
N SER A 331 10.69 -13.71 10.87
CA SER A 331 10.09 -14.52 9.80
C SER A 331 9.65 -15.91 10.28
N GLY A 332 10.12 -16.34 11.45
CA GLY A 332 9.69 -17.57 12.12
C GLY A 332 10.62 -17.96 13.26
N ASP A 333 10.53 -19.22 13.66
CA ASP A 333 11.24 -19.74 14.83
C ASP A 333 11.49 -21.25 14.74
N THR A 334 12.50 -21.68 15.49
CA THR A 334 12.75 -23.06 15.89
C THR A 334 12.49 -23.20 17.40
N ALA A 335 12.79 -24.35 17.97
CA ALA A 335 12.65 -24.57 19.41
C ALA A 335 13.45 -23.58 20.27
N LYS A 336 14.64 -23.14 19.82
CA LYS A 336 15.55 -22.28 20.60
C LYS A 336 15.88 -20.93 19.93
N GLN A 337 15.55 -20.78 18.64
CA GLN A 337 15.99 -19.64 17.85
C GLN A 337 14.83 -18.94 17.13
N VAL A 338 15.03 -17.66 16.85
CA VAL A 338 14.15 -16.82 16.03
C VAL A 338 14.86 -16.54 14.71
N SER A 339 14.16 -16.75 13.61
CA SER A 339 14.62 -16.39 12.27
C SER A 339 14.31 -14.92 12.00
N VAL A 340 15.34 -14.17 11.60
CA VAL A 340 15.21 -12.75 11.21
C VAL A 340 15.51 -12.62 9.72
N SER A 341 14.67 -11.89 9.01
CA SER A 341 14.76 -11.65 7.57
C SER A 341 14.80 -10.17 7.22
N ASP A 342 15.35 -9.86 6.06
CA ASP A 342 15.31 -8.52 5.47
C ASP A 342 13.91 -8.17 4.89
N PHE A 343 13.83 -7.02 4.23
CA PHE A 343 12.61 -6.54 3.58
C PHE A 343 12.11 -7.48 2.47
N ASN A 344 13.03 -8.13 1.75
CA ASN A 344 12.73 -9.11 0.70
C ASN A 344 12.38 -10.49 1.27
N TRP A 345 12.30 -10.60 2.60
CA TRP A 345 12.06 -11.83 3.34
C TRP A 345 13.18 -12.87 3.19
N LYS A 346 14.35 -12.47 2.67
CA LYS A 346 15.56 -13.29 2.68
C LYS A 346 16.07 -13.34 4.11
N ARG A 347 16.30 -14.55 4.61
CA ARG A 347 16.71 -14.77 6.00
C ARG A 347 18.14 -14.28 6.19
N LEU A 348 18.31 -13.30 7.08
CA LEU A 348 19.61 -12.79 7.52
C LEU A 348 20.31 -13.78 8.44
N GLY A 349 19.52 -14.50 9.26
CA GLY A 349 20.06 -15.52 10.13
C GLY A 349 19.02 -16.11 11.08
N GLN A 350 19.49 -17.04 11.90
CA GLN A 350 18.78 -17.57 13.06
C GLN A 350 19.57 -17.23 14.30
N PHE A 351 18.86 -16.70 15.29
CA PHE A 351 19.43 -16.09 16.47
C PHE A 351 18.81 -16.74 17.70
N THR A 352 19.62 -17.05 18.72
CA THR A 352 19.12 -17.51 20.02
C THR A 352 18.06 -16.53 20.51
N ALA A 353 16.91 -17.02 20.98
CA ALA A 353 15.76 -16.17 21.30
C ALA A 353 16.11 -15.06 22.31
N SER A 354 16.94 -15.35 23.32
CA SER A 354 17.43 -14.37 24.30
C SER A 354 18.27 -13.24 23.70
N LYS A 355 18.84 -13.43 22.51
CA LYS A 355 19.65 -12.42 21.79
C LYS A 355 18.82 -11.62 20.79
N VAL A 356 17.49 -11.76 20.81
CA VAL A 356 16.56 -11.03 19.93
C VAL A 356 15.71 -10.08 20.77
N VAL A 357 15.85 -8.79 20.50
CA VAL A 357 15.12 -7.72 21.17
C VAL A 357 14.08 -7.16 20.22
N LEU A 358 12.83 -7.11 20.69
CA LEU A 358 11.75 -6.46 19.96
C LEU A 358 11.96 -4.94 19.92
N LEU A 359 11.93 -4.35 18.73
CA LEU A 359 11.96 -2.90 18.55
C LEU A 359 10.57 -2.33 18.22
N GLN A 360 9.81 -3.03 17.38
CA GLN A 360 8.47 -2.60 17.00
C GLN A 360 7.58 -3.81 16.74
N ARG A 361 6.37 -3.80 17.31
CA ARG A 361 5.34 -4.80 17.03
C ARG A 361 4.85 -4.68 15.60
N SER A 362 4.50 -5.82 15.01
CA SER A 362 4.02 -5.89 13.64
C SER A 362 2.75 -5.07 13.47
N THR A 363 2.81 -4.12 12.55
CA THR A 363 1.68 -3.27 12.15
C THR A 363 0.89 -3.89 10.99
N GLY A 364 1.31 -5.08 10.53
CA GLY A 364 0.82 -5.70 9.29
C GLY A 364 1.40 -5.08 8.01
N LEU A 365 2.34 -4.14 8.14
CA LEU A 365 3.11 -3.54 7.07
C LEU A 365 4.60 -3.71 7.35
N ILE A 366 5.39 -3.79 6.28
CA ILE A 366 6.84 -3.63 6.31
C ILE A 366 7.18 -2.57 5.27
N GLY A 367 8.13 -1.71 5.61
CA GLY A 367 8.57 -0.61 4.76
C GLY A 367 10.09 -0.58 4.70
N LYS A 368 10.63 -0.21 3.55
CA LYS A 368 12.04 0.13 3.36
C LYS A 368 12.11 1.54 2.78
N GLN A 369 12.92 2.40 3.40
CA GLN A 369 13.32 3.66 2.79
C GLN A 369 14.41 3.35 1.76
N GLU A 370 14.20 3.77 0.52
CA GLU A 370 15.23 3.77 -0.51
C GLU A 370 15.83 5.17 -0.62
N ALA A 371 16.73 5.39 -1.59
CA ALA A 371 17.23 6.73 -1.90
C ALA A 371 16.07 7.72 -2.04
N ASP A 372 16.24 8.92 -1.47
CA ASP A 372 15.26 9.98 -1.55
C ASP A 372 14.94 10.26 -3.03
N PHE A 373 13.66 10.47 -3.32
CA PHE A 373 13.27 10.88 -4.67
C PHE A 373 13.90 12.22 -4.96
N VAL A 374 14.59 12.35 -6.09
CA VAL A 374 15.11 13.63 -6.60
C VAL A 374 14.10 14.17 -7.58
N GLY A 375 13.43 15.26 -7.21
CA GLY A 375 12.46 15.93 -8.07
C GLY A 375 13.13 16.63 -9.26
N ALA A 376 12.39 16.76 -10.36
CA ALA A 376 12.72 17.70 -11.42
C ALA A 376 12.22 19.10 -11.01
N THR A 377 12.99 20.15 -11.30
CA THR A 377 12.52 21.53 -11.23
C THR A 377 11.54 21.76 -12.38
N ALA A 378 10.25 21.91 -12.06
CA ALA A 378 9.26 22.43 -13.01
C ALA A 378 9.24 23.96 -12.88
N CYS A 379 9.42 24.67 -14.00
CA CYS A 379 9.26 26.13 -14.09
C CYS A 379 7.79 26.51 -14.19
#